data_AF-A0A4D6MX47-F1
#
_entry.id   AF-A0A4D6MX47-F1
#
_cell.length_a   1.000
_cell.length_b   1.000
_cell.length_c   1.000
_cell.angle_alpha   90.00
_cell.angle_beta   90.00
_cell.angle_gamma   90.00
#
_symmetry.space_group_name_H-M   'P 1'
#
loop_
_entity.id
_entity.type
_entity.pdbx_description
1 polymer ?
#
loop_
_entity_poly.entity_id
_entity_poly.type
_entity_poly.pdbx_seq_one_letter_code
_entity_poly.pdbx_strand_id
1 'polypeptide(L)' 'MEAQIHQLEQEAYSAVLRAFKAQSDTLTWEKEDLITELRKELRVSDDEHRELLTRVNSDEIIHCIREWR' A
#
# COMPACT_ATOMS: atom_id res chain seq x y z
N MET A 1 18.83 14.97 0.53
CA MET A 1 17.47 15.46 0.84
C MET A 1 16.43 14.73 0.02
N GLU A 2 16.56 14.63 -1.30
CA GLU A 2 15.61 13.88 -2.15
C GLU A 2 15.42 12.42 -1.74
N ALA A 3 16.49 11.69 -1.39
CA ALA A 3 16.37 10.31 -0.92
C ALA A 3 15.61 10.16 0.42
N GLN A 4 15.64 11.18 1.30
CA GLN A 4 14.89 11.15 2.56
C GLN A 4 13.40 11.45 2.33
N ILE A 5 13.09 12.30 1.35
CA ILE A 5 11.71 12.59 0.93
C ILE A 5 11.12 11.34 0.27
N HIS A 6 11.88 10.70 -0.63
CA HIS A 6 11.47 9.45 -1.29
C HIS A 6 11.18 8.34 -0.28
N GLN A 7 11.98 8.26 0.78
CA GLN A 7 11.75 7.29 1.86
C GLN A 7 10.45 7.57 2.63
N LEU A 8 10.15 8.84 2.93
CA LEU A 8 8.88 9.24 3.54
C LEU A 8 7.67 8.96 2.63
N GLU A 9 7.82 9.20 1.33
CA GLU A 9 6.82 8.91 0.31
C GLU A 9 6.50 7.41 0.25
N GLN A 10 7.54 6.56 0.22
CA GLN A 10 7.38 5.10 0.28
C GLN A 10 6.70 4.64 1.59
N GLU A 11 7.11 5.19 2.74
CA GLU A 11 6.54 4.83 4.04
C GLU A 11 5.05 5.19 4.12
N ALA A 12 4.68 6.39 3.66
CA ALA A 12 3.29 6.84 3.60
C ALA A 12 2.47 5.92 2.68
N TYR A 13 2.99 5.61 1.49
CA TYR A 13 2.32 4.73 0.54
C TYR A 13 2.11 3.32 1.11
N SER A 14 3.14 2.75 1.76
CA SER A 14 3.08 1.43 2.38
C SER A 14 2.05 1.36 3.51
N ALA A 15 1.96 2.39 4.35
CA ALA A 15 0.99 2.45 5.44
C ALA A 15 -0.46 2.46 4.91
N VAL A 16 -0.72 3.26 3.87
CA VAL A 16 -2.03 3.33 3.22
C VAL A 16 -2.40 1.99 2.57
N LEU A 17 -1.45 1.36 1.87
CA LEU A 17 -1.65 0.04 1.25
C LEU A 17 -2.00 -1.04 2.27
N ARG A 18 -1.30 -1.07 3.42
CA ARG A 18 -1.60 -1.98 4.53
C ARG A 18 -3.00 -1.76 5.10
N ALA A 19 -3.41 -0.50 5.29
CA ALA A 19 -4.75 -0.17 5.77
C ALA A 19 -5.84 -0.63 4.80
N PHE A 20 -5.66 -0.42 3.50
CA PHE A 20 -6.61 -0.90 2.48
C PHE A 20 -6.72 -2.42 2.46
N LYS A 21 -5.59 -3.13 2.54
CA LYS A 21 -5.56 -4.59 2.59
C LYS A 21 -6.17 -5.16 3.87
N ALA A 22 -6.04 -4.47 5.01
CA ALA A 22 -6.70 -4.86 6.26
C ALA A 22 -8.22 -4.64 6.22
N GLN A 23 -8.71 -3.66 5.44
CA GLN A 23 -10.13 -3.34 5.38
C GLN A 23 -10.94 -4.21 4.40
N SER A 24 -10.35 -4.72 3.31
CA SER A 24 -11.08 -5.55 2.34
C SER A 24 -10.16 -6.52 1.59
N ASP A 25 -10.69 -7.71 1.32
CA ASP A 25 -10.03 -8.76 0.52
C ASP A 25 -10.03 -8.41 -0.97
N THR A 26 -11.15 -7.85 -1.44
CA THR A 26 -11.31 -7.30 -2.79
C THR A 26 -10.95 -5.82 -2.80
N LEU A 27 -9.90 -5.49 -3.55
CA LEU A 27 -9.69 -4.13 -4.05
C LEU A 27 -10.88 -3.81 -4.95
N THR A 28 -11.88 -3.12 -4.42
CA THR A 28 -12.91 -2.51 -5.26
C THR A 28 -12.24 -1.55 -6.23
N TRP A 29 -12.80 -1.40 -7.42
CA TRP A 29 -12.26 -0.50 -8.46
C TRP A 29 -11.98 0.93 -7.94
N GLU A 30 -12.80 1.43 -7.02
CA GLU A 30 -12.59 2.73 -6.37
C GLU A 30 -11.31 2.80 -5.53
N LYS A 31 -10.89 1.70 -4.90
CA LYS A 31 -9.65 1.62 -4.13
C LYS A 31 -8.43 1.53 -5.03
N GLU A 32 -8.54 0.85 -6.17
CA GLU A 32 -7.46 0.80 -7.17
C GLU A 32 -7.19 2.17 -7.79
N ASP A 33 -8.25 2.93 -8.09
CA ASP A 33 -8.14 4.29 -8.62
C ASP A 33 -7.43 5.22 -7.62
N LEU A 34 -7.84 5.18 -6.35
CA LEU A 34 -7.20 5.96 -5.28
C LEU A 34 -5.73 5.58 -5.08
N ILE A 35 -5.40 4.29 -5.13
CA ILE A 35 -4.01 3.81 -5.03
C ILE A 35 -3.18 4.26 -6.23
N THR A 36 -3.77 4.30 -7.43
CA THR A 36 -3.12 4.77 -8.65
C THR A 36 -2.81 6.26 -8.58
N GLU A 37 -3.74 7.07 -8.08
CA GLU A 37 -3.51 8.50 -7.88
C GLU A 37 -2.47 8.76 -6.78
N LEU A 38 -2.56 8.07 -5.65
CA LEU A 38 -1.58 8.18 -4.57
C LEU A 38 -0.16 7.80 -5.04
N ARG A 39 -0.05 6.80 -5.91
CA ARG A 39 1.22 6.37 -6.51
C ARG A 39 1.87 7.47 -7.34
N LYS A 40 1.07 8.20 -8.13
CA LYS A 40 1.55 9.33 -8.95
C LYS A 40 2.01 10.49 -8.07
N GLU A 41 1.23 10.80 -7.03
CA GLU A 41 1.51 11.91 -6.13
C GLU A 41 2.78 11.68 -5.30
N LEU A 42 2.99 10.44 -4.83
CA LEU A 42 4.15 10.04 -4.03
C LEU A 42 5.34 9.53 -4.87
N ARG A 43 5.30 9.70 -6.20
CA ARG A 43 6.37 9.30 -7.14
C ARG A 43 6.85 7.84 -6.97
N VAL A 44 5.93 6.95 -6.60
CA VAL A 44 6.24 5.53 -6.40
C VAL A 44 6.24 4.81 -7.75
N SER A 45 7.27 4.02 -8.00
CA SER A 45 7.44 3.25 -9.23
C SER A 45 6.56 1.99 -9.23
N ASP A 46 6.26 1.45 -10.41
CA ASP A 46 5.55 0.16 -10.55
C ASP A 46 6.26 -0.98 -9.80
N ASP A 47 7.59 -1.01 -9.83
CA ASP A 47 8.38 -2.04 -9.17
C ASP A 47 8.26 -1.96 -7.64
N GLU A 48 8.39 -0.76 -7.09
CA GLU A 48 8.20 -0.47 -5.66
C GLU A 48 6.78 -0.82 -5.20
N HIS A 49 5.77 -0.45 -5.99
CA HIS A 49 4.39 -0.81 -5.72
C HIS A 49 4.19 -2.33 -5.66
N ARG A 50 4.77 -3.08 -6.60
CA ARG A 50 4.63 -4.54 -6.69
C ARG A 50 5.36 -5.26 -5.56
N GLU A 51 6.53 -4.76 -5.17
CA GLU A 51 7.25 -5.25 -4.00
C GLU A 51 6.45 -5.01 -2.71
N LEU A 52 5.93 -3.79 -2.52
CA LEU A 52 5.09 -3.45 -1.38
C LEU A 52 3.81 -4.28 -1.35
N LEU A 53 3.15 -4.51 -2.48
CA LEU A 53 1.97 -5.39 -2.56
C LEU A 53 2.30 -6.82 -2.14
N THR A 54 3.44 -7.35 -2.59
CA THR A 54 3.86 -8.71 -2.24
C THR A 54 4.12 -8.82 -0.74
N ARG A 55 4.87 -7.86 -0.19
CA ARG A 55 5.18 -7.78 1.24
C ARG A 55 3.94 -7.62 2.13
N VAL A 56 3.00 -6.76 1.72
CA VAL A 56 1.75 -6.52 2.44
C VAL A 56 0.80 -7.72 2.33
N ASN A 57 0.82 -8.45 1.22
CA ASN A 57 0.03 -9.68 1.07
C ASN A 57 0.58 -10.84 1.92
N SER A 58 1.89 -10.90 2.13
CA SER A 58 2.53 -11.86 3.04
C SER A 58 2.50 -11.44 4.52
N ASP A 59 1.93 -10.28 4.84
CA ASP A 59 1.92 -9.73 6.19
C ASP A 59 0.82 -10.40 7.02
N GLU A 60 1.21 -11.39 7.84
CA GLU A 60 0.29 -12.19 8.68
C GLU A 60 -0.57 -11.31 9.61
N ILE A 61 -0.10 -10.12 9.99
CA ILE A 61 -0.85 -9.14 10.78
C ILE A 61 -2.12 -8.70 10.06
N ILE A 62 -2.07 -8.54 8.73
CA ILE A 62 -3.23 -8.19 7.92
C ILE A 62 -4.22 -9.35 7.86
N HIS A 63 -3.71 -10.57 7.83
CA HIS A 63 -4.54 -11.77 7.91
C HIS A 63 -5.24 -11.87 9.26
N CYS A 64 -4.52 -11.61 10.36
CA CYS A 64 -5.11 -11.55 11.70
C CYS A 64 -6.15 -10.44 11.83
N ILE A 65 -5.89 -9.21 11.38
CA ILE A 65 -6.89 -8.12 11.44
C ILE A 65 -8.17 -8.47 10.66
N ARG A 66 -8.04 -9.25 9.58
CA ARG A 66 -9.20 -9.77 8.81
C ARG A 66 -9.99 -10.83 9.58
N GLU A 67 -9.32 -11.75 10.28
CA GLU A 67 -10.01 -12.80 11.06
C GLU A 67 -10.73 -12.25 12.32
N TRP A 68 -10.29 -11.10 12.84
CA TRP A 68 -10.91 -10.48 14.01
C TRP A 68 -12.19 -9.68 13.71
N ARG A 69 -12.62 -9.59 12.45
CA ARG A 69 -13.76 -8.77 12.00
C ARG A 69 -14.90 -9.60 11.44
#